data_AF-C5MDB7-F1
#
_entry.id   AF-C5MDB7-F1
#
_cell.length_a   1.000
_cell.length_b   1.000
_cell.length_c   1.000
_cell.angle_alpha   90.00
_cell.angle_beta   90.00
_cell.angle_gamma   90.00
#
_symmetry.space_group_name_H-M   'P 1'
#
loop_
_entity.id
_entity.type
_entity.pdbx_description
1 polymer ?
#
loop_
_entity_poly.entity_id
_entity_poly.type
_entity_poly.pdbx_seq_one_letter_code
_entity_poly.pdbx_strand_id
1 'polypeptide(L)'
;MTELYFLRHGERIDHALLKDPQAKPILEEYKDYDPSLATSAIPQLQTAVDDLCNLTKAFQDKDSTQRKNVFIHFSPYLRCCQTADILITELKASFLEKFPNYKVRFQLLGDFALSEWIHDKMKNKPPFVDSDDAYNMYTPNLKSLKNKNACSNFRPTITLGPYNGPDLSYKDYQARCKDYFQKLLATYNKPSYIRNQDIIIIVSHGYAINQFITYFINHPLFEENPRSSF
;
A
#
# COMPACT_ATOMS: atom_id res chain seq x y z
N MET A 1 14.52 -10.77 -9.88
CA MET A 1 13.06 -10.89 -9.65
C MET A 1 12.63 -9.61 -8.94
N THR A 2 11.50 -9.05 -9.32
CA THR A 2 10.88 -7.91 -8.64
C THR A 2 10.23 -8.38 -7.34
N GLU A 3 10.37 -7.64 -6.26
CA GLU A 3 9.83 -8.01 -4.95
C GLU A 3 8.49 -7.31 -4.69
N LEU A 4 7.58 -8.02 -4.04
CA LEU A 4 6.24 -7.53 -3.76
C LEU A 4 5.87 -7.78 -2.29
N TYR A 5 5.54 -6.70 -1.57
CA TYR A 5 5.21 -6.72 -0.15
C TYR A 5 3.78 -6.21 0.06
N PHE A 6 3.06 -6.83 0.99
CA PHE A 6 1.69 -6.46 1.37
C PHE A 6 1.67 -6.03 2.83
N LEU A 7 1.25 -4.81 3.08
CA LEU A 7 1.12 -4.26 4.43
C LEU A 7 -0.30 -3.76 4.65
N ARG A 8 -0.90 -4.18 5.76
CA ARG A 8 -2.03 -3.47 6.33
C ARG A 8 -1.50 -2.18 6.97
N HIS A 9 -2.28 -1.11 6.91
CA HIS A 9 -1.98 0.13 7.66
C HIS A 9 -1.66 -0.16 9.14
N GLY A 10 -0.87 0.72 9.76
CA GLY A 10 -0.54 0.64 11.19
C GLY A 10 -1.76 0.77 12.11
N GLU A 11 -1.55 0.63 13.42
CA GLU A 11 -2.63 0.74 14.41
C GLU A 11 -3.33 2.12 14.34
N ARG A 12 -4.66 2.09 14.22
CA ARG A 12 -5.50 3.30 14.23
C ARG A 12 -5.70 3.81 15.65
N ILE A 13 -5.89 5.12 15.80
CA ILE A 13 -6.10 5.75 17.11
C ILE A 13 -7.32 5.20 17.84
N ASP A 14 -8.44 4.96 17.15
CA ASP A 14 -9.66 4.44 17.76
C ASP A 14 -9.51 2.99 18.26
N HIS A 15 -8.60 2.20 17.67
CA HIS A 15 -8.25 0.87 18.17
C HIS A 15 -7.29 0.96 19.36
N ALA A 16 -6.30 1.85 19.30
CA ALA A 16 -5.34 2.06 20.39
C ALA A 16 -6.05 2.53 21.67
N LEU A 17 -7.03 3.43 21.55
CA LEU A 17 -7.83 3.94 22.67
C LEU A 17 -8.63 2.87 23.42
N LEU A 18 -8.93 1.74 22.79
CA LEU A 18 -9.58 0.59 23.46
C LEU A 18 -8.63 -0.12 24.44
N LYS A 19 -7.31 0.00 24.23
CA LYS A 19 -6.28 -0.63 25.06
C LYS A 19 -5.62 0.37 26.01
N ASP A 20 -5.40 1.59 25.54
CA ASP A 20 -4.78 2.68 26.27
C ASP A 20 -5.57 3.99 26.08
N PRO A 21 -6.34 4.44 27.09
CA PRO A 21 -7.07 5.71 27.03
C PRO A 21 -6.21 6.97 26.85
N GLN A 22 -4.90 6.88 27.05
CA GLN A 22 -3.95 7.99 26.85
C GLN A 22 -3.27 7.96 25.47
N ALA A 23 -3.64 6.99 24.61
CA ALA A 23 -3.12 6.92 23.26
C ALA A 23 -3.39 8.23 22.49
N LYS A 24 -2.42 8.66 21.69
CA LYS A 24 -2.50 9.91 20.91
C LYS A 24 -2.47 9.62 19.41
N PRO A 25 -3.25 10.37 18.61
CA PRO A 25 -3.17 10.27 17.16
C PRO A 25 -1.88 10.93 16.64
N ILE A 26 -1.44 10.54 15.45
CA ILE A 26 -0.34 11.23 14.74
C ILE A 26 -0.79 12.59 14.21
N LEU A 27 -2.04 12.68 13.73
CA LEU A 27 -2.69 13.92 13.33
C LEU A 27 -3.91 14.12 14.23
N GLU A 28 -3.99 15.24 14.96
CA GLU A 28 -5.12 15.49 15.88
C GLU A 28 -6.42 15.83 15.13
N GLU A 29 -6.32 16.52 14.01
CA GLU A 29 -7.46 16.89 13.18
C GLU A 29 -7.76 15.80 12.15
N TYR A 30 -8.67 14.88 12.49
CA TYR A 30 -9.17 13.84 11.59
C TYR A 30 -10.69 13.68 11.69
N LYS A 31 -11.26 12.85 10.82
CA LYS A 31 -12.69 12.52 10.83
C LYS A 31 -12.90 11.11 11.37
N ASP A 32 -14.00 10.87 12.09
CA ASP A 32 -14.29 9.55 12.71
C ASP A 32 -14.39 8.39 11.72
N TYR A 33 -14.75 8.67 10.46
CA TYR A 33 -14.80 7.68 9.37
C TYR A 33 -13.42 7.41 8.74
N ASP A 34 -12.45 8.28 8.98
CA ASP A 34 -11.09 8.17 8.46
C ASP A 34 -10.05 8.50 9.55
N PRO A 35 -9.98 7.65 10.60
CA PRO A 35 -9.16 7.95 11.76
C PRO A 35 -7.67 7.92 11.43
N SER A 36 -6.93 8.76 12.15
CA SER A 36 -5.46 8.78 12.10
C SER A 36 -4.87 7.49 12.69
N LEU A 37 -3.61 7.22 12.37
CA LEU A 37 -2.79 6.28 13.12
C LEU A 37 -2.56 6.77 14.55
N ALA A 38 -2.41 5.83 15.48
CA ALA A 38 -1.87 6.10 16.81
C ALA A 38 -0.36 6.35 16.73
N THR A 39 0.20 7.11 17.68
CA THR A 39 1.65 7.25 17.82
C THR A 39 2.36 5.91 18.08
N SER A 40 1.67 4.96 18.72
CA SER A 40 2.13 3.56 18.89
C SER A 40 2.37 2.82 17.58
N ALA A 41 1.79 3.27 16.46
CA ALA A 41 2.03 2.66 15.15
C ALA A 41 3.42 2.96 14.60
N ILE A 42 4.12 3.99 15.07
CA ILE A 42 5.48 4.33 14.58
C ILE A 42 6.46 3.18 14.84
N PRO A 43 6.66 2.70 16.08
CA PRO A 43 7.55 1.56 16.32
C PRO A 43 7.10 0.28 15.61
N GLN A 44 5.79 0.06 15.45
CA GLN A 44 5.27 -1.06 14.64
C GLN A 44 5.77 -1.00 13.19
N LEU A 45 5.75 0.19 12.58
CA LEU A 45 6.20 0.38 11.20
C LEU A 45 7.72 0.33 11.08
N GLN A 46 8.46 0.77 12.10
CA GLN A 46 9.91 0.59 12.16
C GLN A 46 10.30 -0.89 12.15
N THR A 47 9.64 -1.72 12.95
CA THR A 47 9.85 -3.18 12.90
C THR A 47 9.56 -3.75 11.52
N ALA A 48 8.48 -3.34 10.86
CA ALA A 48 8.16 -3.80 9.51
C ALA A 48 9.23 -3.40 8.47
N VAL A 49 9.86 -2.23 8.64
CA VAL A 49 10.96 -1.75 7.79
C VAL A 49 12.21 -2.57 8.02
N ASP A 50 12.54 -2.87 9.28
CA ASP A 50 13.67 -3.73 9.61
C ASP A 50 13.51 -5.13 9.00
N ASP A 51 12.31 -5.72 9.13
CA ASP A 51 11.99 -7.02 8.53
C ASP A 51 12.14 -6.98 7.01
N LEU A 52 11.60 -5.93 6.34
CA LEU A 52 11.75 -5.76 4.90
C LEU A 52 13.22 -5.66 4.49
N CYS A 53 14.03 -4.86 5.21
CA CYS A 53 15.45 -4.72 4.94
C CYS A 53 16.22 -6.04 5.09
N ASN A 54 15.80 -6.89 6.03
CA ASN A 54 16.44 -8.18 6.29
C ASN A 54 16.02 -9.26 5.27
N LEU A 55 14.82 -9.14 4.71
CA LEU A 55 14.27 -10.10 3.74
C LEU A 55 14.63 -9.76 2.29
N THR A 56 14.86 -8.49 1.97
CA THR A 56 15.07 -8.05 0.59
C THR A 56 16.36 -8.61 -0.01
N LYS A 57 16.25 -9.10 -1.24
CA LYS A 57 17.30 -9.58 -2.12
C LYS A 57 17.57 -8.61 -3.27
N ALA A 58 16.92 -7.46 -3.29
CA ALA A 58 17.05 -6.46 -4.34
C ALA A 58 18.43 -5.75 -4.37
N PHE A 59 19.25 -5.91 -3.33
CA PHE A 59 20.51 -5.18 -3.13
C PHE A 59 21.75 -6.08 -3.10
N GLN A 60 21.75 -7.18 -3.86
CA GLN A 60 22.83 -8.18 -3.82
C GLN A 60 24.15 -7.75 -4.48
N ASP A 61 24.11 -6.90 -5.49
CA ASP A 61 25.29 -6.47 -6.25
C ASP A 61 25.94 -5.25 -5.60
N LYS A 62 27.03 -5.43 -4.86
CA LYS A 62 27.68 -4.32 -4.13
C LYS A 62 28.32 -3.28 -5.03
N ASP A 63 28.57 -3.62 -6.30
CA ASP A 63 29.20 -2.75 -7.29
C ASP A 63 28.17 -2.13 -8.26
N SER A 64 26.89 -2.46 -8.10
CA SER A 64 25.82 -1.92 -8.93
C SER A 64 25.69 -0.40 -8.76
N THR A 65 25.89 0.32 -9.86
CA THR A 65 25.56 1.75 -9.98
C THR A 65 24.11 2.00 -10.42
N GLN A 66 23.31 0.93 -10.56
CA GLN A 66 21.93 1.04 -11.03
C GLN A 66 21.05 1.74 -10.01
N ARG A 67 20.19 2.63 -10.52
CA ARG A 67 19.16 3.27 -9.72
C ARG A 67 18.06 2.26 -9.40
N LYS A 68 17.79 2.06 -8.11
CA LYS A 68 16.70 1.19 -7.63
C LYS A 68 15.43 2.01 -7.44
N ASN A 69 14.27 1.46 -7.78
CA ASN A 69 12.99 2.09 -7.48
C ASN A 69 12.24 1.29 -6.43
N VAL A 70 11.62 2.04 -5.51
CA VAL A 70 10.65 1.53 -4.54
C VAL A 70 9.32 2.20 -4.84
N PHE A 71 8.32 1.42 -5.22
CA PHE A 71 6.97 1.88 -5.48
C PHE A 71 6.08 1.52 -4.30
N ILE A 72 5.47 2.51 -3.64
CA ILE A 72 4.55 2.30 -2.54
C ILE A 72 3.15 2.69 -3.02
N HIS A 73 2.33 1.70 -3.34
CA HIS A 73 0.91 1.92 -3.63
C HIS A 73 0.13 1.97 -2.33
N PHE A 74 -0.79 2.91 -2.19
CA PHE A 74 -1.54 3.06 -0.96
C PHE A 74 -2.98 3.54 -1.20
N SER A 75 -3.89 3.13 -0.32
CA SER A 75 -5.26 3.63 -0.36
C SER A 75 -5.34 5.10 0.09
N PRO A 76 -6.36 5.87 -0.35
CA PRO A 76 -6.49 7.30 -0.05
C PRO A 76 -6.89 7.62 1.40
N TYR A 77 -7.27 6.61 2.20
CA TYR A 77 -7.61 6.77 3.61
C TYR A 77 -6.40 7.23 4.43
N LEU A 78 -6.62 8.16 5.36
CA LEU A 78 -5.58 8.84 6.14
C LEU A 78 -4.58 7.87 6.77
N ARG A 79 -5.06 6.80 7.39
CA ARG A 79 -4.21 5.75 7.98
C ARG A 79 -3.25 5.09 7.00
N CYS A 80 -3.66 4.87 5.75
CA CYS A 80 -2.81 4.31 4.70
C CYS A 80 -1.82 5.35 4.19
N CYS A 81 -2.27 6.61 4.02
CA CYS A 81 -1.42 7.74 3.67
C CYS A 81 -0.29 7.93 4.71
N GLN A 82 -0.64 7.98 6.00
CA GLN A 82 0.32 8.11 7.10
C GLN A 82 1.25 6.90 7.20
N THR A 83 0.72 5.68 6.99
CA THR A 83 1.57 4.48 6.96
C THR A 83 2.61 4.57 5.85
N ALA A 84 2.21 4.93 4.63
CA ALA A 84 3.11 5.06 3.49
C ALA A 84 4.15 6.17 3.69
N ASP A 85 3.76 7.30 4.31
CA ASP A 85 4.64 8.45 4.60
C ASP A 85 5.67 8.17 5.70
N ILE A 86 5.29 7.39 6.71
CA ILE A 86 6.23 6.90 7.72
C ILE A 86 7.17 5.88 7.08
N LEU A 87 6.63 4.91 6.33
CA LEU A 87 7.39 3.84 5.71
C LEU A 87 8.51 4.37 4.79
N ILE A 88 8.23 5.36 3.95
CA ILE A 88 9.26 5.98 3.10
C ILE A 88 10.33 6.70 3.92
N THR A 89 9.97 7.31 5.06
CA THR A 89 10.93 8.02 5.92
C THR A 89 11.91 7.02 6.54
N GLU A 90 11.37 5.96 7.13
CA GLU A 90 12.17 4.90 7.76
C GLU A 90 12.98 4.11 6.71
N LEU A 91 12.38 3.71 5.58
CA LEU A 91 13.11 3.00 4.51
C LEU A 91 14.25 3.82 3.93
N LYS A 92 14.10 5.15 3.78
CA LYS A 92 15.19 6.01 3.32
C LYS A 92 16.37 5.97 4.28
N ALA A 93 16.11 6.05 5.59
CA ALA A 93 17.15 5.96 6.61
C ALA A 93 17.82 4.58 6.60
N SER A 94 17.03 3.51 6.69
CA SER A 94 17.55 2.14 6.76
C SER A 94 18.29 1.72 5.48
N PHE A 95 17.81 2.11 4.29
CA PHE A 95 18.50 1.78 3.04
C PHE A 95 19.79 2.58 2.85
N LEU A 96 19.83 3.84 3.30
CA LEU A 96 21.07 4.62 3.28
C LEU A 96 22.14 3.98 4.16
N GLU A 97 21.76 3.46 5.32
CA GLU A 97 22.67 2.79 6.25
C GLU A 97 23.09 1.40 5.75
N LYS A 98 22.12 0.53 5.39
CA LYS A 98 22.38 -0.87 5.04
C LYS A 98 22.87 -1.06 3.60
N PHE A 99 22.47 -0.19 2.68
CA PHE A 99 22.74 -0.31 1.24
C PHE A 99 23.33 0.99 0.64
N PRO A 100 24.42 1.55 1.22
CA PRO A 100 24.90 2.90 0.90
C PRO A 100 25.34 3.09 -0.56
N ASN A 101 25.69 2.01 -1.26
CA ASN A 101 26.13 2.06 -2.67
C ASN A 101 24.97 2.26 -3.65
N TYR A 102 23.72 2.11 -3.20
CA TYR A 102 22.55 2.17 -4.07
C TYR A 102 21.87 3.54 -4.03
N LYS A 103 21.62 4.11 -5.21
CA LYS A 103 20.74 5.27 -5.36
C LYS A 103 19.30 4.80 -5.47
N VAL A 104 18.53 4.96 -4.40
CA VAL A 104 17.12 4.54 -4.34
C VAL A 104 16.18 5.71 -4.61
N ARG A 105 15.21 5.51 -5.51
CA ARG A 105 14.10 6.43 -5.76
C ARG A 105 12.81 5.84 -5.18
N PHE A 106 12.14 6.62 -4.36
CA PHE A 106 10.83 6.26 -3.82
C PHE A 106 9.72 6.98 -4.59
N GLN A 107 8.61 6.27 -4.83
CA GLN A 107 7.40 6.81 -5.45
C GLN A 107 6.18 6.37 -4.63
N LEU A 108 5.42 7.33 -4.12
CA LEU A 108 4.13 7.09 -3.48
C LEU A 108 3.04 7.17 -4.56
N LEU A 109 2.21 6.13 -4.66
CA LEU A 109 1.18 5.97 -5.69
C LEU A 109 -0.18 5.78 -5.00
N GLY A 110 -0.96 6.86 -4.88
CA GLY A 110 -2.29 6.81 -4.27
C GLY A 110 -3.30 6.20 -5.23
N ASP A 111 -4.06 5.21 -4.79
CA ASP A 111 -5.01 4.49 -5.64
C ASP A 111 -6.35 4.18 -4.92
N PHE A 112 -7.45 4.63 -5.51
CA PHE A 112 -8.80 4.42 -4.99
C PHE A 112 -9.29 2.97 -5.11
N ALA A 113 -8.68 2.16 -5.98
CA ALA A 113 -8.97 0.73 -6.06
C ALA A 113 -8.44 -0.05 -4.85
N LEU A 114 -7.54 0.55 -4.06
CA LEU A 114 -7.04 0.00 -2.78
C LEU A 114 -7.91 0.39 -1.58
N SER A 115 -9.01 1.13 -1.79
CA SER A 115 -9.93 1.54 -0.73
C SER A 115 -10.57 0.36 -0.01
N GLU A 116 -10.91 0.58 1.26
CA GLU A 116 -11.60 -0.41 2.10
C GLU A 116 -12.96 -0.79 1.53
N TRP A 117 -13.41 -2.01 1.80
CA TRP A 117 -14.79 -2.39 1.53
C TRP A 117 -15.74 -1.72 2.53
N ILE A 118 -16.55 -0.79 2.04
CA ILE A 118 -17.58 -0.13 2.85
C ILE A 118 -18.80 -1.06 2.90
N HIS A 119 -19.13 -1.54 4.08
CA HIS A 119 -20.25 -2.46 4.30
C HIS A 119 -21.23 -1.94 5.34
N ASP A 120 -22.44 -2.49 5.39
CA ASP A 120 -23.53 -1.96 6.22
C ASP A 120 -23.28 -1.97 7.73
N LYS A 121 -22.46 -2.90 8.21
CA LYS A 121 -22.08 -2.97 9.63
C LYS A 121 -21.02 -1.94 10.05
N MET A 122 -20.52 -1.12 9.13
CA MET A 122 -19.50 -0.12 9.44
C MET A 122 -20.14 1.04 10.23
N LYS A 123 -19.68 1.26 11.46
CA LYS A 123 -20.23 2.30 12.35
C LYS A 123 -20.08 3.70 11.76
N ASN A 124 -18.89 4.00 11.25
CA ASN A 124 -18.53 5.31 10.69
C ASN A 124 -18.26 5.15 9.20
N LYS A 125 -19.32 5.09 8.38
CA LYS A 125 -19.19 5.08 6.92
C LYS A 125 -18.68 6.45 6.43
N PRO A 126 -17.74 6.50 5.48
CA PRO A 126 -17.39 7.74 4.80
C PRO A 126 -18.63 8.34 4.10
N PRO A 127 -18.84 9.67 4.19
CA PRO A 127 -20.06 10.29 3.67
C PRO A 127 -19.98 10.67 2.18
N PHE A 128 -19.11 10.04 1.39
CA PHE A 128 -19.04 10.28 -0.05
C PHE A 128 -19.99 9.36 -0.81
N VAL A 129 -20.55 9.85 -1.92
CA VAL A 129 -21.47 9.06 -2.76
C VAL A 129 -20.85 8.63 -4.09
N ASP A 130 -19.80 9.31 -4.55
CA ASP A 130 -19.09 8.99 -5.78
C ASP A 130 -17.57 9.23 -5.68
N SER A 131 -16.87 9.06 -6.80
CA SER A 131 -15.41 9.21 -6.88
C SER A 131 -14.93 10.66 -6.79
N ASP A 132 -15.72 11.64 -7.24
CA ASP A 132 -15.33 13.04 -7.21
C ASP A 132 -15.44 13.60 -5.79
N ASP A 133 -16.50 13.22 -5.08
CA ASP A 133 -16.66 13.48 -3.65
C ASP A 133 -15.54 12.81 -2.83
N ALA A 134 -15.25 11.54 -3.11
CA ALA A 134 -14.16 10.83 -2.45
C ALA A 134 -12.80 11.49 -2.73
N TYR A 135 -12.56 11.96 -3.97
CA TYR A 135 -11.35 12.69 -4.32
C TYR A 135 -11.21 13.99 -3.53
N ASN A 136 -12.27 14.79 -3.45
CA ASN A 136 -12.27 16.03 -2.68
C ASN A 136 -12.05 15.76 -1.19
N MET A 137 -12.65 14.70 -0.66
CA MET A 137 -12.54 14.30 0.73
C MET A 137 -11.14 13.85 1.13
N TYR A 138 -10.46 13.08 0.26
CA TYR A 138 -9.16 12.49 0.60
C TYR A 138 -7.95 13.31 0.11
N THR A 139 -8.15 14.28 -0.78
CA THR A 139 -7.09 15.21 -1.20
C THR A 139 -6.36 15.88 -0.01
N PRO A 140 -7.05 16.35 1.05
CA PRO A 140 -6.40 16.88 2.25
C PRO A 140 -5.42 15.90 2.92
N ASN A 141 -5.72 14.60 2.96
CA ASN A 141 -4.85 13.60 3.56
C ASN A 141 -3.47 13.61 2.89
N LEU A 142 -3.43 13.69 1.55
CA LEU A 142 -2.17 13.78 0.82
C LEU A 142 -1.39 15.07 1.09
N LYS A 143 -2.09 16.19 1.27
CA LYS A 143 -1.45 17.47 1.55
C LYS A 143 -0.75 17.48 2.91
N SER A 144 -1.21 16.63 3.84
CA SER A 144 -0.60 16.44 5.16
C SER A 144 0.68 15.59 5.16
N LEU A 145 1.01 14.91 4.05
CA LEU A 145 2.18 14.03 4.01
C LEU A 145 3.49 14.81 4.03
N LYS A 146 4.45 14.37 4.84
CA LYS A 146 5.81 14.93 4.89
C LYS A 146 6.55 14.69 3.58
N ASN A 147 6.40 13.50 3.00
CA ASN A 147 7.04 13.08 1.76
C ASN A 147 6.17 13.31 0.51
N LYS A 148 5.30 14.32 0.50
CA LYS A 148 4.42 14.64 -0.64
C LYS A 148 5.15 14.80 -1.99
N ASN A 149 6.42 15.21 -1.97
CA ASN A 149 7.25 15.32 -3.19
C ASN A 149 7.54 13.96 -3.86
N ALA A 150 7.39 12.85 -3.13
CA ALA A 150 7.47 11.51 -3.69
C ALA A 150 6.12 11.01 -4.24
N CYS A 151 5.02 11.72 -3.98
CA CYS A 151 3.70 11.33 -4.45
C CYS A 151 3.53 11.67 -5.93
N SER A 152 3.26 10.65 -6.73
CA SER A 152 2.91 10.82 -8.14
C SER A 152 1.40 10.75 -8.30
N ASN A 153 0.82 11.70 -9.04
CA ASN A 153 -0.57 11.72 -9.53
C ASN A 153 -1.64 11.10 -8.61
N PHE A 154 -2.24 11.93 -7.75
CA PHE A 154 -3.35 11.51 -6.87
C PHE A 154 -4.71 11.36 -7.57
N ARG A 155 -4.86 11.89 -8.79
CA ARG A 155 -6.11 11.71 -9.56
C ARG A 155 -6.29 10.21 -9.85
N PRO A 156 -7.53 9.68 -9.80
CA PRO A 156 -7.77 8.26 -9.82
C PRO A 156 -7.18 7.68 -11.10
N THR A 157 -6.09 6.95 -10.93
CA THR A 157 -5.59 6.12 -12.00
C THR A 157 -6.53 4.93 -12.06
N ILE A 158 -7.55 5.02 -12.90
CA ILE A 158 -8.31 3.84 -13.39
C ILE A 158 -7.38 2.77 -14.02
N THR A 159 -6.09 3.08 -14.14
CA THR A 159 -5.01 2.24 -14.61
C THR A 159 -5.01 0.86 -13.96
N LEU A 160 -5.17 0.79 -12.63
CA LEU A 160 -5.14 -0.50 -11.92
C LEU A 160 -6.52 -0.98 -11.52
N GLY A 161 -7.51 -0.11 -11.32
CA GLY A 161 -8.87 -0.54 -11.07
C GLY A 161 -9.86 0.59 -10.85
N PRO A 162 -11.16 0.29 -10.81
CA PRO A 162 -12.18 1.27 -10.45
C PRO A 162 -12.12 1.58 -8.94
N TYR A 163 -12.64 2.76 -8.55
CA TYR A 163 -12.79 3.12 -7.15
C TYR A 163 -13.76 2.18 -6.43
N ASN A 164 -13.51 1.86 -5.15
CA ASN A 164 -14.44 1.07 -4.32
C ASN A 164 -15.39 1.99 -3.55
N GLY A 165 -16.65 2.04 -3.98
CA GLY A 165 -17.70 2.88 -3.40
C GLY A 165 -18.57 2.19 -2.33
N PRO A 166 -19.50 2.93 -1.70
CA PRO A 166 -20.33 2.46 -0.60
C PRO A 166 -21.33 1.35 -0.96
N ASP A 167 -21.79 1.29 -2.21
CA ASP A 167 -22.80 0.31 -2.66
C ASP A 167 -22.20 -0.99 -3.24
N LEU A 168 -20.89 -1.18 -3.06
CA LEU A 168 -20.19 -2.30 -3.66
C LEU A 168 -20.49 -3.60 -2.90
N SER A 169 -21.07 -4.59 -3.59
CA SER A 169 -21.26 -5.92 -3.01
C SER A 169 -19.92 -6.56 -2.66
N TYR A 170 -19.88 -7.43 -1.65
CA TYR A 170 -18.64 -8.11 -1.28
C TYR A 170 -18.05 -8.90 -2.46
N LYS A 171 -18.90 -9.57 -3.24
CA LYS A 171 -18.49 -10.35 -4.41
C LYS A 171 -17.81 -9.45 -5.46
N ASP A 172 -18.38 -8.28 -5.73
CA ASP A 172 -17.81 -7.33 -6.68
C ASP A 172 -16.52 -6.71 -6.14
N TYR A 173 -16.44 -6.46 -4.83
CA TYR A 173 -15.20 -6.03 -4.18
C TYR A 173 -14.08 -7.07 -4.36
N GLN A 174 -14.36 -8.35 -4.11
CA GLN A 174 -13.40 -9.43 -4.35
C GLN A 174 -12.94 -9.48 -5.81
N ALA A 175 -13.87 -9.37 -6.76
CA ALA A 175 -13.54 -9.36 -8.18
C ALA A 175 -12.67 -8.15 -8.56
N ARG A 176 -12.94 -6.98 -7.99
CA ARG A 176 -12.12 -5.77 -8.18
C ARG A 176 -10.73 -5.89 -7.57
N CYS A 177 -10.60 -6.47 -6.38
CA CYS A 177 -9.27 -6.76 -5.80
C CYS A 177 -8.47 -7.72 -6.70
N LYS A 178 -9.13 -8.73 -7.27
CA LYS A 178 -8.50 -9.65 -8.22
C LYS A 178 -8.03 -8.95 -9.49
N ASP A 179 -8.88 -8.16 -10.13
CA ASP A 179 -8.55 -7.41 -11.35
C ASP A 179 -7.42 -6.40 -11.11
N TYR A 180 -7.49 -5.67 -9.99
CA TYR A 180 -6.43 -4.78 -9.53
C TYR A 180 -5.09 -5.51 -9.45
N PHE A 181 -5.11 -6.67 -8.80
CA PHE A 181 -3.89 -7.44 -8.58
C PHE A 181 -3.30 -7.98 -9.88
N GLN A 182 -4.13 -8.46 -10.80
CA GLN A 182 -3.70 -8.90 -12.13
C GLN A 182 -3.03 -7.76 -12.93
N LYS A 183 -3.64 -6.56 -12.90
CA LYS A 183 -3.08 -5.37 -13.55
C LYS A 183 -1.79 -4.89 -12.88
N LEU A 184 -1.70 -4.98 -11.56
CA LEU A 184 -0.48 -4.67 -10.82
C LEU A 184 0.67 -5.58 -11.26
N LEU A 185 0.45 -6.90 -11.27
CA LEU A 185 1.44 -7.87 -11.74
C LEU A 185 1.86 -7.61 -13.18
N ALA A 186 0.89 -7.38 -14.08
CA ALA A 186 1.17 -7.06 -15.48
C ALA A 186 1.99 -5.75 -15.64
N THR A 187 1.73 -4.75 -14.79
CA THR A 187 2.46 -3.47 -14.79
C THR A 187 3.94 -3.67 -14.47
N TYR A 188 4.24 -4.53 -13.50
CA TYR A 188 5.60 -4.76 -13.02
C TYR A 188 6.31 -5.96 -13.64
N ASN A 189 5.63 -6.79 -14.44
CA ASN A 189 6.22 -7.89 -15.21
C ASN A 189 6.98 -7.42 -16.48
N LYS A 190 7.54 -6.20 -16.46
CA LYS A 190 8.31 -5.66 -17.59
C LYS A 190 9.81 -5.90 -17.36
N PRO A 191 10.61 -6.19 -18.41
CA PRO A 191 12.04 -6.47 -18.27
C PRO A 191 12.82 -5.39 -17.51
N SER A 192 12.43 -4.12 -17.63
CA SER A 192 13.06 -3.01 -16.91
C SER A 192 12.96 -3.15 -15.39
N TYR A 193 11.76 -3.44 -14.87
CA TYR A 193 11.53 -3.58 -13.43
C TYR A 193 12.18 -4.86 -12.88
N ILE A 194 12.16 -5.94 -13.66
CA ILE A 194 12.74 -7.23 -13.28
C ILE A 194 14.26 -7.15 -13.23
N ARG A 195 14.89 -6.54 -14.24
CA ARG A 195 16.35 -6.36 -14.31
C ARG A 195 16.84 -5.43 -13.21
N ASN A 196 16.11 -4.36 -12.94
CA ASN A 196 16.44 -3.45 -11.84
C ASN A 196 16.14 -4.05 -10.46
N GLN A 197 15.41 -5.17 -10.38
CA GLN A 197 14.93 -5.77 -9.13
C GLN A 197 14.19 -4.72 -8.26
N ASP A 198 13.28 -3.97 -8.87
CA ASP A 198 12.53 -2.95 -8.16
C ASP A 198 11.65 -3.58 -7.05
N ILE A 199 11.34 -2.80 -6.02
CA ILE A 199 10.53 -3.21 -4.88
C ILE A 199 9.16 -2.55 -4.98
N ILE A 200 8.10 -3.34 -4.84
CA ILE A 200 6.72 -2.87 -4.81
C ILE A 200 6.15 -3.17 -3.44
N ILE A 201 5.55 -2.17 -2.82
CA ILE A 201 4.90 -2.26 -1.51
C ILE A 201 3.46 -1.80 -1.66
N ILE A 202 2.52 -2.60 -1.19
CA ILE A 202 1.08 -2.27 -1.18
C ILE A 202 0.64 -2.02 0.25
N VAL A 203 0.18 -0.81 0.53
CA VAL A 203 -0.35 -0.39 1.84
C VAL A 203 -1.86 -0.21 1.74
N SER A 204 -2.61 -1.14 2.33
CA SER A 204 -4.08 -1.13 2.25
C SER A 204 -4.72 -1.60 3.56
N HIS A 205 -5.93 -2.14 3.49
CA HIS A 205 -6.77 -2.53 4.60
C HIS A 205 -6.87 -4.05 4.72
N GLY A 206 -7.45 -4.52 5.83
CA GLY A 206 -7.54 -5.95 6.12
C GLY A 206 -8.24 -6.74 5.01
N TYR A 207 -9.38 -6.26 4.50
CA TYR A 207 -10.10 -6.99 3.45
C TYR A 207 -9.29 -7.08 2.15
N ALA A 208 -8.72 -5.97 1.67
CA ALA A 208 -7.91 -5.95 0.45
C ALA A 208 -6.68 -6.87 0.55
N ILE A 209 -5.90 -6.75 1.64
CA ILE A 209 -4.70 -7.57 1.86
C ILE A 209 -5.08 -9.06 1.93
N ASN A 210 -6.17 -9.41 2.61
CA ASN A 210 -6.67 -10.78 2.65
C ASN A 210 -7.04 -11.31 1.26
N GLN A 211 -7.68 -10.49 0.40
CA GLN A 211 -7.97 -10.90 -0.98
C GLN A 211 -6.70 -11.12 -1.80
N PHE A 212 -5.68 -10.27 -1.65
CA PHE A 212 -4.40 -10.43 -2.36
C PHE A 212 -3.68 -11.71 -1.92
N ILE A 213 -3.63 -12.00 -0.63
CA ILE A 213 -3.05 -13.24 -0.11
C ILE A 213 -3.83 -14.47 -0.60
N THR A 214 -5.16 -14.39 -0.57
CA THR A 214 -6.04 -15.47 -1.06
C THR A 214 -5.81 -15.76 -2.53
N TYR A 215 -5.58 -14.73 -3.35
CA TYR A 215 -5.22 -14.90 -4.76
C TYR A 215 -3.94 -15.73 -4.91
N PHE A 216 -2.89 -15.45 -4.14
CA PHE A 216 -1.64 -16.22 -4.18
C PHE A 216 -1.80 -17.67 -3.75
N ILE A 217 -2.60 -17.93 -2.72
CA ILE A 217 -2.81 -19.28 -2.21
C ILE A 217 -3.64 -20.12 -3.20
N ASN A 218 -4.64 -19.52 -3.84
CA ASN A 218 -5.59 -20.21 -4.71
C ASN A 218 -5.19 -20.23 -6.19
N HIS A 219 -4.10 -19.59 -6.58
CA HIS A 219 -3.57 -19.71 -7.94
C HIS A 219 -2.40 -20.69 -7.87
N PRO A 220 -2.59 -21.94 -8.33
CA PRO A 220 -1.53 -22.94 -8.29
C PRO A 220 -0.32 -22.38 -9.05
N LEU A 221 0.86 -22.49 -8.43
CA LEU A 221 2.17 -22.09 -8.98
C LEU A 221 2.56 -22.84 -10.27
N PHE A 222 1.67 -23.70 -10.78
CA PHE A 222 1.76 -24.39 -12.05
C PHE A 222 0.38 -24.35 -12.71
N GLU A 223 0.16 -23.43 -13.65
CA GLU A 223 -0.47 -23.89 -14.89
C GLU A 223 0.55 -24.84 -15.51
N GLU A 224 0.39 -26.15 -15.29
CA GLU A 224 0.95 -27.14 -16.20
C GLU A 224 0.55 -26.69 -17.59
N ASN A 225 1.51 -26.30 -18.43
CA ASN A 225 1.28 -26.25 -19.88
C ASN A 225 0.83 -27.66 -20.27
N PRO A 226 -0.43 -27.91 -20.67
CA PRO A 226 -0.80 -29.21 -21.20
C PRO A 226 -0.46 -29.21 -22.68
N ARG A 227 0.82 -29.00 -23.02
CA ARG A 227 1.42 -29.23 -24.35
C ARG A 227 2.91 -29.55 -24.23
N SER A 228 3.22 -30.60 -23.49
CA SER A 228 4.32 -31.50 -23.86
C SER A 228 3.75 -32.90 -23.98
N SER A 229 3.19 -33.19 -25.15
CA SER A 229 2.89 -34.54 -25.61
C SER A 229 3.40 -34.60 -27.04
N PHE A 230 4.50 -35.34 -27.20
CA PHE A 230 5.08 -35.95 -28.40
C PHE A 230 4.79 -35.32 -29.77
#